data_AF-R9KQ16-F1
#
_entry.id   AF-R9KQ16-F1
#
_cell.length_a   1.000
_cell.length_b   1.000
_cell.length_c   1.000
_cell.angle_alpha   90.00
_cell.angle_beta   90.00
_cell.angle_gamma   90.00
#
_symmetry.space_group_name_H-M   'P 1'
#
loop_
_entity.id
_entity.type
_entity.pdbx_description
1 polymer ?
#
loop_
_entity_poly.entity_id
_entity_poly.type
_entity_poly.pdbx_seq_one_letter_code
_entity_poly.pdbx_strand_id
1 'polypeptide(L)'
;MKLNKERFLKTELGGSLKDCVTSWDIALDACRKHAYYTDEYKRERKVADWCQAQWEVYKMAIRQFYGVEYCFTRTDKYYGLVTEDETDWLFKVERKESKDNGKEIQEIAL
;
A
#
# COMPACT_ATOMS: atom_id res chain seq x y z
N MET A 1 0.83 18.33 -18.73
CA MET A 1 1.12 17.17 -19.62
C MET A 1 0.09 16.09 -19.32
N LYS A 2 -0.47 15.37 -20.31
CA LYS A 2 -1.42 14.28 -20.02
C LYS A 2 -0.66 13.06 -19.49
N LEU A 3 -1.08 12.52 -18.35
CA LEU A 3 -0.46 11.33 -17.76
C LEU A 3 -0.75 10.08 -18.58
N ASN A 4 0.28 9.48 -19.16
CA ASN A 4 0.21 8.12 -19.68
C ASN A 4 0.64 7.16 -18.56
N LYS A 5 -0.33 6.45 -17.96
CA LYS A 5 -0.13 5.65 -16.75
C LYS A 5 0.89 4.52 -16.94
N GLU A 6 0.77 3.76 -18.03
CA GLU A 6 1.69 2.64 -18.30
C GLU A 6 3.12 3.12 -18.48
N ARG A 7 3.32 4.19 -19.24
CA ARG A 7 4.65 4.77 -19.44
C ARG A 7 5.18 5.36 -18.14
N PHE A 8 4.34 6.07 -17.38
CA PHE A 8 4.71 6.66 -16.11
C PHE A 8 5.17 5.61 -15.10
N LEU A 9 4.43 4.51 -14.92
CA LEU A 9 4.77 3.44 -13.98
C LEU A 9 6.06 2.69 -14.34
N LYS A 10 6.56 2.83 -15.58
CA LYS A 10 7.86 2.31 -16.02
C LYS A 10 9.01 3.29 -15.84
N THR A 11 8.74 4.55 -15.46
CA THR A 11 9.80 5.52 -15.11
C THR A 11 10.34 5.25 -13.72
N GLU A 12 11.52 5.78 -13.40
CA GLU A 12 12.09 5.71 -12.05
C GLU A 12 11.15 6.28 -10.98
N LEU A 13 10.54 7.44 -11.25
CA LEU A 13 9.58 8.08 -10.35
C LEU A 13 8.33 7.21 -10.14
N GLY A 14 7.74 6.71 -11.23
CA GLY A 14 6.51 5.90 -11.15
C GLY A 14 6.73 4.51 -10.56
N GLY A 15 7.88 3.88 -10.83
CA GLY A 15 8.29 2.62 -10.22
C GLY A 15 8.50 2.78 -8.71
N SER A 16 9.31 3.77 -8.30
CA SER A 16 9.56 4.05 -6.88
C SER A 16 8.29 4.40 -6.11
N LEU A 17 7.36 5.12 -6.74
CA LEU A 17 6.04 5.37 -6.15
C LEU A 17 5.28 4.06 -5.91
N LYS A 18 5.23 3.17 -6.90
CA LYS A 18 4.52 1.89 -6.78
C LYS A 18 5.13 1.02 -5.68
N ASP A 19 6.45 1.01 -5.57
CA ASP A 19 7.19 0.29 -4.52
C ASP A 19 6.93 0.90 -3.14
N CYS A 20 6.90 2.23 -3.03
CA CYS A 20 6.53 2.94 -1.81
C CYS A 20 5.12 2.56 -1.34
N VAL A 21 4.12 2.61 -2.23
CA VAL A 21 2.73 2.26 -1.88
C VAL A 21 2.59 0.77 -1.52
N THR A 22 3.31 -0.11 -2.22
CA THR A 22 3.32 -1.55 -1.90
C THR A 22 3.96 -1.83 -0.55
N SER A 23 5.09 -1.19 -0.26
CA SER A 23 5.78 -1.30 1.03
C SER A 23 4.91 -0.74 2.16
N TRP A 24 4.22 0.38 1.90
CA TRP A 24 3.27 0.95 2.86
C TRP A 24 2.15 -0.04 3.18
N ASP A 25 1.59 -0.67 2.14
CA ASP A 25 0.51 -1.63 2.31
C ASP A 25 0.94 -2.83 3.17
N ILE A 26 2.12 -3.38 2.91
CA ILE A 26 2.72 -4.49 3.65
C ILE A 26 2.94 -4.10 5.12
N ALA A 27 3.56 -2.94 5.38
CA ALA A 27 3.84 -2.49 6.74
C ALA A 27 2.56 -2.29 7.56
N LEU A 28 1.53 -1.69 6.96
CA LEU A 28 0.22 -1.53 7.59
C LEU A 28 -0.49 -2.88 7.83
N ASP A 29 -0.35 -3.86 6.93
CA ASP A 29 -0.87 -5.21 7.16
C ASP A 29 -0.14 -5.93 8.29
N ALA A 30 1.19 -5.75 8.39
CA ALA A 30 1.99 -6.28 9.49
C ALA A 30 1.61 -5.62 10.83
N CYS A 31 1.41 -4.30 10.87
CA CYS A 31 0.88 -3.61 12.04
C CYS A 31 -0.47 -4.17 12.52
N ARG A 32 -1.33 -4.66 11.62
CA ARG A 32 -2.61 -5.28 12.00
C ARG A 32 -2.43 -6.63 12.70
N LYS A 33 -1.35 -7.35 12.40
CA LYS A 33 -1.08 -8.71 12.92
C LYS A 33 -0.36 -8.72 14.27
N HIS A 34 0.25 -7.60 14.66
CA HIS A 34 1.03 -7.50 15.89
C HIS A 34 0.35 -6.61 16.92
N ALA A 35 0.48 -6.96 18.22
CA ALA A 35 -0.01 -6.11 19.29
C ALA A 35 0.81 -4.81 19.37
N TYR A 36 0.15 -3.68 19.68
CA TYR A 36 0.72 -2.34 19.52
C TYR A 36 2.00 -2.07 20.35
N TYR A 37 2.22 -2.81 21.44
CA TYR A 37 3.38 -2.65 22.33
C TYR A 37 4.61 -3.46 21.90
N THR A 38 4.45 -4.37 20.94
CA THR A 38 5.53 -5.25 20.44
C THR A 38 6.56 -4.48 19.63
N ASP A 39 7.80 -4.98 19.58
CA ASP A 39 8.85 -4.34 18.79
C ASP A 39 8.66 -4.56 17.30
N GLU A 40 8.00 -5.64 16.90
CA GLU A 40 7.51 -5.88 15.54
C GLU A 40 6.53 -4.77 15.13
N TYR A 41 5.48 -4.51 15.92
CA TYR A 41 4.54 -3.43 15.62
C TYR A 41 5.26 -2.08 15.49
N LYS A 42 6.15 -1.73 16.44
CA LYS A 42 6.86 -0.46 16.41
C LYS A 42 7.76 -0.32 15.17
N ARG A 43 8.39 -1.41 14.74
CA ARG A 43 9.26 -1.43 13.56
C ARG A 43 8.46 -1.22 12.29
N GLU A 44 7.38 -1.98 12.11
CA GLU A 44 6.49 -1.86 10.95
C GLU A 44 5.78 -0.50 10.92
N ARG A 45 5.43 0.04 12.09
CA ARG A 45 4.83 1.37 12.19
C ARG A 45 5.77 2.46 11.68
N LYS A 46 7.06 2.38 12.02
CA LYS A 46 8.08 3.32 11.49
C LYS A 46 8.18 3.25 9.97
N VAL A 47 8.13 2.04 9.40
CA VAL A 47 8.12 1.85 7.94
C VAL A 47 6.87 2.49 7.34
N ALA A 48 5.70 2.25 7.92
CA ALA A 48 4.44 2.84 7.45
C ALA A 48 4.46 4.38 7.51
N ASP A 49 4.98 4.97 8.58
CA ASP A 49 5.07 6.43 8.72
C ASP A 49 6.06 7.03 7.69
N TRP A 50 7.17 6.34 7.39
CA TRP A 50 8.08 6.76 6.31
C TRP A 50 7.47 6.66 4.92
N CYS A 51 6.76 5.56 4.62
CA CYS A 51 6.09 5.42 3.34
C CYS A 51 4.97 6.46 3.18
N GLN A 52 4.25 6.80 4.25
CA GLN A 52 3.25 7.87 4.22
C GLN A 52 3.90 9.21 3.84
N ALA A 53 5.02 9.57 4.49
CA ALA A 53 5.72 10.81 4.18
C ALA A 53 6.24 10.84 2.71
N GLN A 54 6.78 9.73 2.22
CA GLN A 54 7.20 9.61 0.81
C GLN A 54 6.01 9.72 -0.16
N TRP A 55 4.88 9.09 0.18
CA TRP A 55 3.66 9.18 -0.60
C TRP A 55 3.19 10.62 -0.79
N GLU A 56 3.20 11.45 0.25
CA GLU A 56 2.80 12.86 0.14
C GLU A 56 3.68 13.63 -0.85
N VAL A 57 4.98 13.35 -0.89
CA VAL A 57 5.90 13.94 -1.89
C VAL A 57 5.54 13.49 -3.30
N TYR A 58 5.27 12.20 -3.51
CA TYR A 58 4.84 11.71 -4.82
C TYR A 58 3.49 12.29 -5.25
N LYS A 59 2.53 12.40 -4.33
CA LYS A 59 1.22 13.01 -4.57
C LYS A 59 1.38 14.46 -5.04
N MET A 60 2.22 15.23 -4.36
CA MET A 60 2.56 16.60 -4.78
C MET A 60 3.20 16.65 -6.17
N ALA A 61 4.15 15.76 -6.47
CA ALA A 61 4.82 15.69 -7.77
C ALA A 61 3.83 15.37 -8.90
N ILE A 62 2.97 14.36 -8.71
CA ILE A 62 1.97 13.99 -9.73
C ILE A 62 1.03 15.17 -10.00
N ARG A 63 0.55 15.83 -8.94
CA ARG A 63 -0.32 17.01 -9.06
C ARG A 63 0.38 18.13 -9.82
N GLN A 64 1.65 18.42 -9.51
CA GLN A 64 2.41 19.48 -10.16
C GLN A 64 2.64 19.22 -11.66
N PHE A 65 3.01 18.00 -12.05
CA PHE A 65 3.39 17.71 -13.44
C PHE A 65 2.21 17.32 -14.35
N TYR A 66 1.18 16.71 -13.76
CA TYR A 66 0.06 16.12 -14.51
C TYR A 66 -1.30 16.73 -14.20
N GLY A 67 -1.43 17.51 -13.13
CA GLY A 67 -2.69 18.15 -12.74
C GLY A 67 -3.76 17.18 -12.25
N VAL A 68 -3.37 15.95 -11.87
CA VAL A 68 -4.28 14.93 -11.34
C VAL A 68 -3.91 14.67 -9.87
N GLU A 69 -4.91 14.45 -9.04
CA GLU A 69 -4.73 14.10 -7.63
C GLU A 69 -5.23 12.67 -7.40
N TYR A 70 -4.34 11.79 -6.96
CA TYR A 70 -4.67 10.43 -6.55
C TYR A 70 -4.65 10.32 -5.02
N CYS A 71 -5.44 9.39 -4.51
CA CYS A 71 -5.55 9.01 -3.11
C CYS A 71 -5.10 7.56 -2.94
N PHE A 72 -4.40 7.27 -1.84
CA PHE A 72 -4.14 5.90 -1.44
C PHE A 72 -5.42 5.27 -0.89
N THR A 73 -5.77 4.10 -1.42
CA THR A 73 -6.90 3.30 -0.94
C THR A 73 -6.45 1.86 -0.71
N ARG A 74 -6.98 1.24 0.34
CA ARG A 74 -6.74 -0.18 0.67
C ARG A 74 -7.97 -0.80 1.33
N THR A 75 -8.16 -2.08 1.04
CA THR A 75 -9.17 -2.97 1.61
C THR A 75 -8.53 -4.33 1.89
N ASP A 76 -9.29 -5.26 2.44
CA ASP A 76 -8.89 -6.68 2.54
C ASP A 76 -8.78 -7.38 1.18
N LYS A 77 -9.25 -6.77 0.09
CA LYS A 77 -9.25 -7.36 -1.26
C LYS A 77 -8.21 -6.73 -2.19
N TYR A 78 -7.90 -5.45 -2.03
CA TYR A 78 -6.97 -4.74 -2.90
C TYR A 78 -6.34 -3.54 -2.22
N TYR A 79 -5.31 -2.98 -2.86
CA TYR A 79 -4.81 -1.64 -2.57
C TYR A 79 -4.40 -0.94 -3.87
N GLY A 80 -4.25 0.37 -3.83
CA GLY A 80 -3.78 1.12 -4.99
C GLY A 80 -3.97 2.62 -4.85
N LEU A 81 -3.83 3.30 -5.98
CA LEU A 81 -4.00 4.74 -6.11
C LEU A 81 -5.13 5.05 -7.09
N VAL A 82 -6.12 5.80 -6.61
CA VAL A 82 -7.33 6.15 -7.37
C VAL A 82 -7.72 7.60 -7.09
N THR A 83 -8.37 8.26 -8.04
CA THR A 83 -9.00 9.57 -7.80
C THR A 83 -10.07 9.48 -6.69
N GLU A 84 -10.37 10.61 -6.05
CA GLU A 84 -11.32 10.67 -4.93
C GLU A 84 -12.72 10.15 -5.27
N ASP A 85 -13.15 10.32 -6.53
CA ASP A 85 -14.41 9.81 -7.07
C ASP A 85 -14.37 8.32 -7.47
N GLU A 86 -13.25 7.65 -7.21
CA GLU A 86 -12.97 6.24 -7.52
C GLU A 86 -13.04 5.87 -9.02
N THR A 87 -13.06 6.86 -9.93
CA THR A 87 -13.25 6.60 -11.37
C THR A 87 -11.95 6.31 -12.12
N ASP A 88 -10.83 6.87 -11.70
CA ASP A 88 -9.55 6.80 -12.42
C ASP A 88 -8.45 6.18 -11.56
N TRP A 89 -8.06 4.95 -11.88
CA TRP A 89 -6.99 4.22 -11.17
C TRP A 89 -5.64 4.46 -11.82
N LEU A 90 -4.65 4.91 -11.06
CA LEU A 90 -3.26 4.91 -11.51
C LEU A 90 -2.74 3.47 -11.58
N PHE A 91 -2.97 2.70 -10.50
CA PHE A 91 -2.83 1.26 -10.47
C PHE A 91 -3.67 0.66 -9.35
N LYS A 92 -4.07 -0.60 -9.54
CA LYS A 92 -4.77 -1.42 -8.55
C LYS A 92 -4.08 -2.77 -8.44
N VAL A 93 -3.83 -3.22 -7.22
CA VAL A 93 -3.25 -4.54 -6.94
C VAL A 93 -4.26 -5.35 -6.14
N GLU A 94 -4.77 -6.42 -6.74
CA GLU A 94 -5.63 -7.37 -6.05
C GLU A 94 -4.78 -8.25 -5.12
N ARG A 95 -5.25 -8.45 -3.89
CA ARG A 95 -4.65 -9.39 -2.94
C ARG A 95 -5.08 -10.79 -3.33
N LYS A 96 -4.13 -11.73 -3.34
CA LYS A 96 -4.49 -13.15 -3.41
C LYS A 96 -5.14 -13.51 -2.07
N GLU A 97 -6.34 -14.10 -2.11
CA GLU A 97 -6.93 -14.70 -0.92
C GLU A 97 -5.93 -15.71 -0.34
N SER A 98 -5.42 -15.44 0.86
CA SER A 98 -4.78 -16.48 1.65
C SER A 98 -5.87 -17.47 2.04
N LYS A 99 -5.83 -18.69 1.52
CA LYS A 99 -6.55 -19.82 2.11
C LYS A 99 -5.99 -20.03 3.51
N ASP A 100 -6.58 -19.37 4.49
CA ASP A 100 -6.21 -19.54 5.88
C ASP A 100 -6.69 -20.94 6.31
N ASN A 101 -5.77 -21.91 6.36
CA ASN A 101 -6.03 -23.23 6.92
C ASN A 101 -6.18 -23.08 8.45
N GLY A 102 -7.37 -22.67 8.88
CA GLY A 102 -7.80 -22.89 10.26
C GLY A 102 -7.91 -24.39 10.54
N LYS A 103 -6.92 -24.95 11.24
CA LYS A 103 -6.83 -26.23 12.00
C LYS A 103 -5.33 -26.57 12.08
N GLU A 104 -4.66 -26.68 13.23
CA GLU A 104 -4.96 -27.49 14.41
C GLU A 104 -4.48 -26.79 15.69
N ILE A 105 -5.40 -26.54 16.63
CA ILE A 105 -5.09 -26.58 18.06
C ILE A 105 -6.02 -27.64 18.64
N GLN A 106 -5.64 -28.91 18.55
CA GLN A 106 -6.20 -29.97 19.39
C GLN A 106 -5.08 -30.93 19.82
N GLU A 107 -4.95 -31.02 21.15
CA GLU A 107 -4.44 -32.17 21.92
C GLU A 107 -2.94 -32.48 21.89
N ILE A 108 -2.20 -31.85 22.82
CA ILE A 108 -1.34 -32.63 23.74
C ILE A 108 -1.62 -32.13 25.16
N ALA A 109 -2.68 -32.68 25.75
CA ALA A 109 -2.84 -32.78 27.19
C ALA A 109 -3.09 -34.26 27.49
N LEU A 110 -2.01 -35.00 27.70
CA LEU A 110 -1.90 -36.19 28.56
C LEU A 110 -0.42 -36.55 28.71
#